data_AF-A0A940SSL8-F1
#
_entry.id   AF-A0A940SSL8-F1
#
_cell.length_a   1.000
_cell.length_b   1.000
_cell.length_c   1.000
_cell.angle_alpha   90.00
_cell.angle_beta   90.00
_cell.angle_gamma   90.00
#
_symmetry.space_group_name_H-M   'P 1'
#
loop_
_entity.id
_entity.type
_entity.pdbx_description
1 polymer ?
#
loop_
_entity_poly.entity_id
_entity_poly.type
_entity_poly.pdbx_seq_one_letter_code
_entity_poly.pdbx_strand_id
1 'polypeptide(L)'
;RQTVLIYFFRGLIYMTSGKQNEFLTPEELERLSRDYLIEHKVITILSPDYVREHGVFWDDAELDWDECGYYTVDRDGVRFTGLAYEVYDHKDMKYYPFFNTDFQDGTLMDYVYYVNGLQDGADVDFYPSGALQSYRVYDNGKAVGKSYEWYENGMIKKVVDYSRKERIEFNKQGKITNQGKV
;
A
#
# COMPACT_ATOMS: atom_id res chain seq x y z
N ARG A 1 6.73 -40.07 -26.61
CA ARG A 1 7.22 -39.39 -27.84
C ARG A 1 6.28 -38.24 -28.13
N GLN A 2 6.65 -37.02 -27.81
CA GLN A 2 5.95 -35.85 -28.34
C GLN A 2 7.01 -34.90 -28.90
N THR A 3 6.83 -34.61 -30.17
CA THR A 3 7.61 -33.71 -30.99
C THR A 3 7.38 -32.28 -30.50
N VAL A 4 8.46 -31.59 -30.14
CA VAL A 4 8.42 -30.15 -29.86
C VAL A 4 8.75 -29.43 -31.16
N LEU A 5 7.76 -28.73 -31.72
CA LEU A 5 7.98 -27.78 -32.81
C LEU A 5 8.41 -26.44 -32.18
N ILE A 6 9.61 -25.97 -32.52
CA ILE A 6 10.14 -24.69 -32.05
C ILE A 6 9.87 -23.65 -33.14
N TYR A 7 9.12 -22.60 -32.79
CA TYR A 7 9.06 -21.36 -33.58
C TYR A 7 9.58 -20.20 -32.74
N PHE A 8 10.55 -19.48 -33.29
CA PHE A 8 10.98 -18.17 -32.80
C PHE A 8 10.30 -17.10 -33.66
N PHE A 9 9.56 -16.18 -33.05
CA PHE A 9 9.59 -14.73 -33.32
C PHE A 9 8.56 -14.04 -32.40
N ARG A 10 9.06 -13.14 -31.53
CA ARG A 10 8.31 -12.14 -30.72
C ARG A 10 7.14 -12.65 -29.85
N GLY A 11 7.43 -12.88 -28.56
CA GLY A 11 6.42 -13.07 -27.50
C GLY A 11 6.54 -14.44 -26.82
N LEU A 12 7.09 -14.45 -25.61
CA LEU A 12 7.22 -15.60 -24.69
C LEU A 12 6.17 -15.36 -23.56
N ILE A 13 5.37 -16.28 -22.99
CA ILE A 13 5.37 -17.75 -22.84
C ILE A 13 3.95 -18.33 -22.56
N TYR A 14 3.63 -19.44 -23.25
CA TYR A 14 2.99 -20.74 -22.89
C TYR A 14 1.79 -20.88 -21.92
N MET A 15 0.81 -21.69 -22.37
CA MET A 15 -0.03 -22.56 -21.54
C MET A 15 0.42 -24.03 -21.67
N THR A 16 0.77 -24.70 -20.56
CA THR A 16 0.57 -26.16 -20.39
C THR A 16 0.44 -26.55 -18.92
N SER A 17 -0.66 -27.24 -18.59
CA SER A 17 -0.88 -28.21 -17.50
C SER A 17 -0.24 -27.98 -16.11
N GLY A 18 -1.08 -27.69 -15.11
CA GLY A 18 -0.94 -28.25 -13.76
C GLY A 18 0.06 -27.62 -12.78
N LYS A 19 0.71 -26.51 -13.13
CA LYS A 19 1.38 -25.61 -12.17
C LYS A 19 0.85 -24.20 -12.42
N GLN A 20 0.42 -23.50 -11.37
CA GLN A 20 0.07 -22.07 -11.47
C GLN A 20 1.23 -21.34 -12.18
N ASN A 21 0.93 -20.46 -13.13
CA ASN A 21 1.95 -19.66 -13.80
C ASN A 21 2.79 -18.92 -12.73
N GLU A 22 4.10 -19.12 -12.73
CA GLU A 22 5.03 -18.50 -11.76
C GLU A 22 5.24 -17.00 -12.01
N PHE A 23 4.71 -16.47 -13.11
CA PHE A 23 4.82 -15.07 -13.53
C PHE A 23 3.44 -14.56 -13.95
N LEU A 24 3.15 -13.32 -13.57
CA LEU A 24 2.08 -12.55 -14.20
C LEU A 24 2.45 -12.24 -15.64
N THR A 25 1.44 -12.23 -16.50
CA THR A 25 1.56 -11.67 -17.84
C THR A 25 1.85 -10.16 -17.77
N PRO A 26 2.45 -9.56 -18.82
CA PRO A 26 2.63 -8.11 -18.87
C PRO A 26 1.34 -7.31 -18.66
N GLU A 27 0.22 -7.79 -19.19
CA GLU A 27 -1.11 -7.17 -19.03
C GLU A 27 -1.61 -7.24 -17.57
N GLU A 28 -1.36 -8.35 -16.87
CA GLU A 28 -1.69 -8.47 -15.45
C GLU A 28 -0.80 -7.58 -14.58
N LEU A 29 0.49 -7.44 -14.92
CA LEU A 29 1.40 -6.51 -14.24
C LEU A 29 0.95 -5.06 -14.45
N GLU A 30 0.57 -4.69 -15.67
CA GLU A 30 0.05 -3.36 -15.99
C GLU A 30 -1.22 -3.05 -15.18
N ARG A 31 -2.18 -3.98 -15.12
CA ARG A 31 -3.42 -3.83 -14.35
C ARG A 31 -3.21 -3.72 -12.83
N LEU A 32 -2.06 -4.15 -12.33
CA LEU A 32 -1.68 -4.03 -10.91
C LEU A 32 -0.69 -2.89 -10.67
N SER A 33 -0.27 -2.19 -11.72
CA SER A 33 0.56 -1.00 -11.57
C SER A 33 -0.21 0.09 -10.84
N ARG A 34 0.51 0.87 -10.03
CA ARG A 34 -0.06 2.03 -9.34
C ARG A 34 -0.80 2.95 -10.31
N ASP A 35 -0.16 3.28 -11.42
CA ASP A 35 -0.66 4.27 -12.37
C ASP A 35 -1.98 3.79 -12.98
N TYR A 36 -2.07 2.52 -13.40
CA TYR A 36 -3.32 1.94 -13.88
C TYR A 36 -4.44 2.00 -12.84
N LEU A 37 -4.16 1.62 -11.59
CA LEU A 37 -5.18 1.61 -10.53
C LEU A 37 -5.70 3.02 -10.20
N ILE A 38 -4.85 4.04 -10.27
CA ILE A 38 -5.22 5.45 -10.07
C ILE A 38 -6.04 5.95 -11.26
N GLU A 39 -5.54 5.77 -12.48
CA GLU A 39 -6.20 6.25 -13.72
C GLU A 39 -7.60 5.67 -13.90
N HIS A 40 -7.77 4.39 -13.56
CA HIS A 40 -9.05 3.68 -13.66
C HIS A 40 -9.89 3.79 -12.38
N LYS A 41 -9.47 4.63 -11.41
CA LYS A 41 -10.17 4.88 -10.14
C LYS A 41 -10.50 3.61 -9.36
N VAL A 42 -9.65 2.60 -9.46
CA VAL A 42 -9.71 1.42 -8.60
C VAL A 42 -9.29 1.79 -7.18
N ILE A 43 -8.31 2.69 -7.06
CA ILE A 43 -7.92 3.35 -5.82
C ILE A 43 -8.01 4.87 -6.01
N THR A 44 -8.24 5.59 -4.92
CA THR A 44 -8.21 7.06 -4.92
C THR A 44 -7.16 7.53 -3.92
N ILE A 45 -6.26 8.40 -4.38
CA ILE A 45 -5.18 8.96 -3.56
C ILE A 45 -5.45 10.46 -3.42
N LEU A 46 -5.51 10.94 -2.16
CA LEU A 46 -5.62 12.35 -1.86
C LEU A 46 -4.31 13.08 -2.19
N SER A 47 -4.41 14.33 -2.67
CA SER A 47 -3.20 15.13 -2.88
C SER A 47 -2.58 15.50 -1.53
N PRO A 48 -1.25 15.65 -1.45
CA PRO A 48 -0.60 16.08 -0.21
C PRO A 48 -1.13 17.41 0.34
N ASP A 49 -1.52 18.34 -0.53
CA ASP A 49 -2.09 19.62 -0.09
C ASP A 49 -3.47 19.43 0.56
N TYR A 50 -4.32 18.59 -0.04
CA TYR A 50 -5.63 18.27 0.54
C TYR A 50 -5.47 17.59 1.91
N VAL A 51 -4.53 16.65 2.02
CA VAL A 51 -4.25 15.94 3.28
C VAL A 51 -3.81 16.92 4.36
N ARG A 52 -2.92 17.88 4.04
CA ARG A 52 -2.46 18.88 5.02
C ARG A 52 -3.53 19.93 5.36
N GLU A 53 -4.41 20.27 4.41
CA GLU A 53 -5.48 21.24 4.63
C GLU A 53 -6.64 20.68 5.46
N HIS A 54 -6.94 19.39 5.29
CA HIS A 54 -8.13 18.75 5.89
C HIS A 54 -7.81 17.67 6.92
N GLY A 55 -6.55 17.26 7.01
CA GLY A 55 -6.08 16.29 7.98
C GLY A 55 -5.45 16.95 9.18
N VAL A 56 -5.22 16.12 10.18
CA VAL A 56 -4.57 16.46 11.43
C VAL A 56 -3.20 15.79 11.42
N PHE A 57 -2.14 16.55 11.61
CA PHE A 57 -0.83 15.96 11.80
C PHE A 57 -0.85 15.12 13.08
N TRP A 58 -0.42 13.87 13.00
CA TRP A 58 -0.58 12.87 14.07
C TRP A 58 -0.12 13.42 15.43
N ASP A 59 1.06 14.04 15.46
CA ASP A 59 1.65 14.58 16.69
C ASP A 59 1.02 15.91 17.14
N ASP A 60 0.46 16.73 16.24
CA ASP A 60 -0.10 18.04 16.60
C ASP A 60 -1.38 17.91 17.44
N ALA A 61 -2.24 16.95 17.09
CA ALA A 61 -3.40 16.65 17.93
C ALA A 61 -3.05 15.80 19.15
N GLU A 62 -1.76 15.47 19.37
CA GLU A 62 -1.34 14.47 20.35
C GLU A 62 -2.26 13.25 20.24
N LEU A 63 -2.46 12.77 19.00
CA LEU A 63 -3.21 11.55 18.79
C LEU A 63 -2.42 10.41 19.44
N ASP A 64 -3.12 9.64 20.25
CA ASP A 64 -2.55 8.48 20.89
C ASP A 64 -3.52 7.32 20.76
N TRP A 65 -3.02 6.14 21.07
CA TRP A 65 -3.88 5.02 21.35
C TRP A 65 -4.52 5.20 22.73
N ASP A 66 -5.77 4.78 22.87
CA ASP A 66 -6.38 4.66 24.20
C ASP A 66 -5.55 3.72 25.09
N GLU A 67 -5.82 3.71 26.40
CA GLU A 67 -5.05 2.91 27.38
C GLU A 67 -4.94 1.42 27.00
N CYS A 68 -5.88 0.92 26.20
CA CYS A 68 -5.92 -0.46 25.76
C CYS A 68 -5.27 -0.71 24.39
N GLY A 69 -4.86 0.33 23.66
CA GLY A 69 -4.22 0.21 22.35
C GLY A 69 -5.17 -0.05 21.18
N TYR A 70 -6.49 0.13 21.36
CA TYR A 70 -7.51 -0.26 20.38
C TYR A 70 -8.05 0.89 19.55
N TYR A 71 -8.13 2.09 20.13
CA TYR A 71 -8.75 3.25 19.49
C TYR A 71 -7.75 4.40 19.44
N THR A 72 -7.75 5.12 18.33
CA THR A 72 -7.10 6.43 18.25
C THR A 72 -7.96 7.47 18.96
N VAL A 73 -7.37 8.20 19.88
CA VAL A 73 -8.01 9.24 20.68
C VAL A 73 -7.22 10.55 20.57
N ASP A 74 -7.89 11.66 20.85
CA ASP A 74 -7.22 12.96 21.06
C ASP A 74 -6.70 13.11 22.51
N ARG A 75 -6.13 14.29 22.80
CA ARG A 75 -5.60 14.69 24.13
C ARG A 75 -6.56 14.49 25.30
N ASP A 76 -7.84 14.63 25.05
CA ASP A 76 -8.87 14.52 26.08
C ASP A 76 -9.36 13.07 26.23
N GLY A 77 -8.75 12.11 25.51
CA GLY A 77 -9.15 10.71 25.45
C GLY A 77 -10.43 10.49 24.63
N VAL A 78 -10.84 11.47 23.83
CA VAL A 78 -12.02 11.35 22.98
C VAL A 78 -11.65 10.64 21.70
N ARG A 79 -12.46 9.67 21.30
CA ARG A 79 -12.26 8.89 20.08
C ARG A 79 -12.24 9.78 18.85
N PHE A 80 -11.12 9.76 18.14
CA PHE A 80 -10.87 10.64 17.02
C PHE A 80 -11.77 10.31 15.81
N THR A 81 -12.24 11.32 15.11
CA THR A 81 -12.92 11.16 13.81
C THR A 81 -12.39 12.21 12.85
N GLY A 82 -11.75 11.75 11.78
CA GLY A 82 -11.11 12.64 10.83
C GLY A 82 -9.96 11.97 10.08
N LEU A 83 -9.35 12.75 9.20
CA LEU A 83 -8.14 12.38 8.50
C LEU A 83 -6.94 12.70 9.39
N ALA A 84 -6.07 11.73 9.62
CA ALA A 84 -4.77 11.93 10.27
C ALA A 84 -3.65 11.64 9.27
N TYR A 85 -2.49 12.26 9.45
CA TYR A 85 -1.34 12.05 8.58
C TYR A 85 -0.01 12.22 9.31
N GLU A 86 1.02 11.58 8.80
CA GLU A 86 2.41 11.76 9.24
C GLU A 86 3.28 12.30 8.09
N VAL A 87 4.41 12.91 8.46
CA VAL A 87 5.41 13.39 7.51
C VAL A 87 6.78 12.88 7.90
N TYR A 88 7.66 12.75 6.93
CA TYR A 88 9.07 12.54 7.21
C TYR A 88 9.69 13.82 7.80
N ASP A 89 10.12 13.78 9.06
CA ASP A 89 10.94 14.81 9.74
C ASP A 89 12.26 14.19 10.21
N HIS A 90 13.38 14.82 9.87
CA HIS A 90 14.71 14.44 10.35
C HIS A 90 14.84 14.31 11.88
N LYS A 91 14.03 15.02 12.67
CA LYS A 91 14.07 14.97 14.15
C LYS A 91 13.69 13.60 14.70
N ASP A 92 12.63 13.00 14.17
CA ASP A 92 12.14 11.69 14.62
C ASP A 92 12.86 10.54 13.92
N MET A 93 13.32 10.77 12.69
CA MET A 93 14.07 9.78 11.90
C MET A 93 15.49 9.53 12.43
N LYS A 94 16.01 10.36 13.34
CA LYS A 94 17.27 10.12 14.07
C LYS A 94 17.28 8.76 14.80
N TYR A 95 16.11 8.25 15.19
CA TYR A 95 15.99 6.96 15.87
C TYR A 95 15.90 5.75 14.93
N TYR A 96 15.80 5.99 13.62
CA TYR A 96 15.72 4.95 12.61
C TYR A 96 16.95 4.98 11.68
N PRO A 97 18.10 4.40 12.11
CA PRO A 97 19.38 4.48 11.42
C PRO A 97 19.44 3.75 10.06
N PHE A 98 18.32 3.18 9.60
CA PHE A 98 18.19 2.48 8.32
C PHE A 98 17.57 3.33 7.22
N PHE A 99 17.09 4.55 7.52
CA PHE A 99 16.61 5.45 6.47
C PHE A 99 17.76 6.25 5.89
N ASN A 100 17.97 6.10 4.59
CA ASN A 100 18.82 7.00 3.82
C ASN A 100 18.16 8.40 3.82
N THR A 101 18.93 9.43 4.14
CA THR A 101 18.44 10.80 4.42
C THR A 101 18.03 11.61 3.19
N ASP A 102 17.77 10.95 2.06
CA ASP A 102 17.49 11.60 0.76
C ASP A 102 16.03 12.05 0.62
N PHE A 103 15.40 12.48 1.72
CA PHE A 103 14.02 12.97 1.73
C PHE A 103 13.96 14.45 2.07
N GLN A 104 12.94 15.13 1.56
CA GLN A 104 12.67 16.51 1.94
C GLN A 104 11.84 16.51 3.22
N ASP A 105 12.30 17.20 4.27
CA ASP A 105 11.52 17.41 5.49
C ASP A 105 10.09 17.89 5.17
N GLY A 106 9.10 17.28 5.81
CA GLY A 106 7.69 17.56 5.59
C GLY A 106 7.06 16.83 4.39
N THR A 107 7.81 15.92 3.73
CA THR A 107 7.23 15.02 2.73
C THR A 107 6.21 14.11 3.40
N LEU A 108 5.01 14.00 2.80
CA LEU A 108 3.93 13.16 3.31
C LEU A 108 4.40 11.70 3.40
N MET A 109 4.34 11.13 4.59
CA MET A 109 4.71 9.74 4.84
C MET A 109 3.50 8.83 4.68
N ASP A 110 2.39 9.18 5.33
CA ASP A 110 1.14 8.44 5.21
C ASP A 110 -0.07 9.31 5.55
N TYR A 111 -1.26 8.78 5.28
CA TYR A 111 -2.49 9.27 5.88
C TYR A 111 -3.50 8.15 6.08
N VAL A 112 -4.35 8.34 7.09
CA VAL A 112 -5.38 7.37 7.49
C VAL A 112 -6.65 8.11 7.91
N TYR A 113 -7.81 7.59 7.51
CA TYR A 113 -9.09 8.10 8.00
C TYR A 113 -9.63 7.27 9.16
N TYR A 114 -10.12 7.96 10.19
CA TYR A 114 -10.69 7.37 11.39
C TYR A 114 -12.15 7.79 11.57
N VAL A 115 -12.96 6.86 12.06
CA VAL A 115 -14.31 7.09 12.56
C VAL A 115 -14.42 6.49 13.95
N ASN A 116 -14.72 7.33 14.95
CA ASN A 116 -14.85 6.93 16.34
C ASN A 116 -13.63 6.11 16.84
N GLY A 117 -12.43 6.58 16.50
CA GLY A 117 -11.14 6.03 16.88
C GLY A 117 -10.73 4.76 16.14
N LEU A 118 -11.54 4.26 15.20
CA LEU A 118 -11.20 3.10 14.38
C LEU A 118 -10.90 3.52 12.95
N GLN A 119 -9.94 2.87 12.32
CA GLN A 119 -9.65 3.08 10.90
C GLN A 119 -10.89 2.75 10.06
N ASP A 120 -11.31 3.67 9.21
CA ASP A 120 -12.51 3.55 8.38
C ASP A 120 -12.32 4.35 7.10
N GLY A 121 -12.04 3.69 5.99
CA GLY A 121 -11.60 4.33 4.75
C GLY A 121 -10.15 4.01 4.41
N ALA A 122 -9.52 4.91 3.65
CA ALA A 122 -8.19 4.66 3.09
C ALA A 122 -7.08 4.85 4.14
N ASP A 123 -6.11 3.94 4.08
CA ASP A 123 -4.81 3.94 4.75
C ASP A 123 -3.74 3.84 3.65
N VAL A 124 -2.90 4.85 3.56
CA VAL A 124 -2.05 5.10 2.39
C VAL A 124 -0.66 5.52 2.82
N ASP A 125 0.34 4.70 2.47
CA ASP A 125 1.75 4.99 2.72
C ASP A 125 2.45 5.49 1.45
N PHE A 126 3.46 6.33 1.62
CA PHE A 126 4.37 6.81 0.59
C PHE A 126 5.82 6.48 0.96
N TYR A 127 6.64 6.29 -0.05
CA TYR A 127 8.10 6.31 0.09
C TYR A 127 8.58 7.76 0.31
N PRO A 128 9.81 7.95 0.82
CA PRO A 128 10.37 9.29 0.98
C PRO A 128 10.55 10.07 -0.33
N SER A 129 10.58 9.38 -1.48
CA SER A 129 10.51 9.99 -2.81
C SER A 129 9.12 10.56 -3.18
N GLY A 130 8.10 10.31 -2.36
CA GLY A 130 6.69 10.60 -2.65
C GLY A 130 5.99 9.54 -3.51
N ALA A 131 6.69 8.48 -3.91
CA ALA A 131 6.06 7.37 -4.63
C ALA A 131 5.12 6.59 -3.71
N LEU A 132 3.90 6.27 -4.18
CA LEU A 132 2.97 5.43 -3.42
C LEU A 132 3.60 4.08 -3.04
N GLN A 133 3.60 3.79 -1.74
CA GLN A 133 4.15 2.57 -1.16
C GLN A 133 3.05 1.54 -0.91
N SER A 134 1.94 1.95 -0.30
CA SER A 134 0.84 1.05 0.03
C SER A 134 -0.52 1.73 -0.09
N TYR A 135 -1.55 0.91 -0.31
CA TYR A 135 -2.94 1.31 -0.25
C TYR A 135 -3.76 0.20 0.37
N ARG A 136 -4.52 0.52 1.41
CA ARG A 136 -5.47 -0.37 2.08
C ARG A 136 -6.74 0.39 2.41
N VAL A 137 -7.85 -0.33 2.51
CA VAL A 137 -9.13 0.21 2.96
C VAL A 137 -9.58 -0.55 4.20
N TYR A 138 -10.05 0.16 5.20
CA TYR A 138 -10.66 -0.40 6.40
C TYR A 138 -12.15 -0.06 6.47
N ASP A 139 -12.89 -0.93 7.12
CA ASP A 139 -14.28 -0.73 7.55
C ASP A 139 -14.33 -1.11 9.03
N ASN A 140 -14.60 -0.13 9.89
CA ASN A 140 -14.68 -0.32 11.35
C ASN A 140 -13.47 -1.08 11.94
N GLY A 141 -12.27 -0.61 11.61
CA GLY A 141 -10.98 -1.16 12.08
C GLY A 141 -10.56 -2.47 11.40
N LYS A 142 -11.28 -2.94 10.38
CA LYS A 142 -10.94 -4.19 9.68
C LYS A 142 -10.65 -3.92 8.21
N ALA A 143 -9.52 -4.43 7.73
CA ALA A 143 -9.17 -4.32 6.32
C ALA A 143 -10.19 -5.05 5.42
N VAL A 144 -10.63 -4.38 4.37
CA VAL A 144 -11.63 -4.86 3.41
C VAL A 144 -11.15 -4.73 1.96
N GLY A 145 -11.74 -5.53 1.07
CA GLY A 145 -11.41 -5.51 -0.34
C GLY A 145 -9.98 -5.97 -0.63
N LYS A 146 -9.29 -5.27 -1.52
CA LYS A 146 -7.89 -5.54 -1.87
C LYS A 146 -6.98 -4.47 -1.32
N SER A 147 -5.86 -4.86 -0.73
CA SER A 147 -4.73 -3.98 -0.48
C SER A 147 -3.60 -4.25 -1.45
N TYR A 148 -2.81 -3.22 -1.69
CA TYR A 148 -1.71 -3.22 -2.63
C TYR A 148 -0.48 -2.63 -1.96
N GLU A 149 0.68 -3.23 -2.20
CA GLU A 149 1.97 -2.65 -1.88
C GLU A 149 2.82 -2.67 -3.14
N TRP A 150 3.56 -1.59 -3.37
CA TRP A 150 4.47 -1.45 -4.49
C TRP A 150 5.90 -1.29 -3.97
N TYR A 151 6.85 -1.62 -4.82
CA TYR A 151 8.20 -1.13 -4.70
C TYR A 151 8.28 0.31 -5.20
N GLU A 152 9.29 1.05 -4.76
CA GLU A 152 9.52 2.44 -5.17
C GLU A 152 9.69 2.62 -6.68
N ASN A 153 10.12 1.57 -7.41
CA ASN A 153 10.18 1.57 -8.87
C ASN A 153 8.80 1.41 -9.56
N GLY A 154 7.70 1.39 -8.80
CA GLY A 154 6.33 1.26 -9.28
C GLY A 154 5.85 -0.18 -9.51
N MET A 155 6.74 -1.17 -9.42
CA MET A 155 6.36 -2.57 -9.59
C MET A 155 5.56 -3.06 -8.37
N ILE A 156 4.49 -3.81 -8.62
CA ILE A 156 3.71 -4.43 -7.54
C ILE A 156 4.62 -5.35 -6.70
N LYS A 157 4.50 -5.23 -5.38
CA LYS A 157 5.23 -6.00 -4.38
C LYS A 157 4.33 -7.01 -3.70
N LYS A 158 3.10 -6.63 -3.36
CA LYS A 158 2.14 -7.51 -2.69
C LYS A 158 0.71 -7.11 -3.00
N VAL A 159 -0.14 -8.11 -3.17
CA VAL A 159 -1.60 -7.95 -3.21
C VAL A 159 -2.20 -8.86 -2.15
N VAL A 160 -3.12 -8.32 -1.36
CA VAL A 160 -3.91 -9.10 -0.40
C VAL A 160 -5.38 -8.89 -0.71
N ASP A 161 -6.14 -9.98 -0.86
CA ASP A 161 -7.59 -9.98 -1.03
C ASP A 161 -8.24 -10.49 0.26
N TYR A 162 -8.76 -9.56 1.07
CA TYR A 162 -9.35 -9.88 2.38
C TYR A 162 -10.68 -10.65 2.24
N SER A 163 -11.39 -10.50 1.12
CA SER A 163 -12.62 -11.24 0.86
C SER A 163 -12.36 -12.72 0.60
N ARG A 164 -11.21 -13.03 -0.03
CA ARG A 164 -10.79 -14.41 -0.34
C ARG A 164 -9.78 -14.98 0.65
N LYS A 165 -9.27 -14.13 1.54
CA LYS A 165 -8.15 -14.40 2.46
C LYS A 165 -6.95 -14.93 1.70
N GLU A 166 -6.58 -14.25 0.62
CA GLU A 166 -5.48 -14.65 -0.27
C GLU A 166 -4.44 -13.55 -0.35
N ARG A 167 -3.17 -13.94 -0.49
CA ARG A 167 -2.07 -13.02 -0.78
C ARG A 167 -1.20 -13.54 -1.90
N ILE A 168 -0.63 -12.62 -2.65
CA ILE A 168 0.42 -12.86 -3.65
C ILE A 168 1.50 -11.81 -3.44
N GLU A 169 2.76 -12.25 -3.41
CA GLU A 169 3.94 -11.41 -3.29
C GLU A 169 4.81 -11.57 -4.53
N PHE A 170 5.44 -10.47 -4.93
CA PHE A 170 6.25 -10.37 -6.12
C PHE A 170 7.62 -9.78 -5.77
N ASN A 171 8.65 -10.14 -6.55
CA ASN A 171 9.92 -9.42 -6.50
C ASN A 171 9.90 -8.14 -7.36
N LYS A 172 10.99 -7.37 -7.36
CA LYS A 172 11.14 -6.12 -8.12
C LYS A 172 11.04 -6.27 -9.65
N GLN A 173 10.96 -7.49 -10.17
CA GLN A 173 10.79 -7.81 -11.59
C GLN A 173 9.39 -8.39 -11.90
N GLY A 174 8.47 -8.44 -10.93
CA GLY A 174 7.12 -8.96 -11.11
C GLY A 174 7.01 -10.49 -11.07
N LYS A 175 8.08 -11.21 -10.68
CA LYS A 175 8.02 -12.67 -10.45
C LYS A 175 7.30 -12.96 -9.14
N ILE A 176 6.37 -13.92 -9.14
CA ILE A 176 5.73 -14.39 -7.91
C ILE A 176 6.79 -15.05 -7.02
N THR A 177 6.93 -14.56 -5.79
CA THR A 177 7.84 -15.11 -4.78
C THR A 177 7.09 -15.87 -3.69
N ASN A 178 5.84 -15.53 -3.44
CA ASN A 178 4.98 -16.19 -2.47
C ASN A 178 3.52 -16.05 -2.87
N GLN A 179 2.70 -17.06 -2.58
CA GLN A 179 1.26 -16.97 -2.71
C GLN A 179 0.57 -17.97 -1.79
N GLY A 180 -0.56 -17.60 -1.23
CA GLY A 180 -1.29 -18.48 -0.33
C GLY A 180 -2.40 -17.79 0.44
N LYS A 181 -2.91 -18.48 1.46
CA LYS A 181 -3.92 -17.92 2.36
C LYS A 181 -3.29 -16.96 3.37
N VAL A 182 -4.07 -15.94 3.74
CA VAL A 182 -3.79 -14.99 4.83
C VAL A 182 -4.18 -15.60 6.16
#